data_AF-A0A6N7Y0R0-F1
#
_entry.id   AF-A0A6N7Y0R0-F1
#
_cell.length_a   1.000
_cell.length_b   1.000
_cell.length_c   1.000
_cell.angle_alpha   90.00
_cell.angle_beta   90.00
_cell.angle_gamma   90.00
#
_symmetry.space_group_name_H-M   'P 1'
#
loop_
_entity.id
_entity.type
_entity.pdbx_description
1 polymer ?
#
loop_
_entity_poly.entity_id
_entity_poly.type
_entity_poly.pdbx_seq_one_letter_code
_entity_poly.pdbx_strand_id
1 'polypeptide(L)'
;MRNKLKRFYILSGLIFNILTVSFSSVLAEGFIGDNFSADSHAPGFEQIEVQEQIKSQNEVSEKYFNMKRSQRLQKFYGNIQPYSYDSKRLNVPLRQQEETYYCGPASAQMTILYLQGQSPTQRTLASNMGTDKTGTMVYRLAQELNKYSRYEYTNTDSSNFVNDLIYSIDKGKPIIAHVRASSLPHSPGAGSGHFIVNTGYLWGMSGSSSEDIVYYNDPHYKNEYYGKYSCTWSQMVKAIDDRLGYYIRGI
;
A
#
# COMPACT_ATOMS: atom_id res chain seq x y z
N MET A 1 30.72 -65.40 45.56
CA MET A 1 31.80 -65.45 44.56
C MET A 1 32.09 -64.00 44.13
N ARG A 2 33.14 -63.34 44.64
CA ARG A 2 34.47 -63.12 43.99
C ARG A 2 34.32 -62.48 42.59
N ASN A 3 34.84 -61.29 42.23
CA ASN A 3 36.06 -60.52 42.56
C ASN A 3 35.81 -59.02 42.22
N LYS A 4 36.18 -58.01 43.02
CA LYS A 4 37.48 -57.32 43.20
C LYS A 4 38.10 -56.63 41.96
N LEU A 5 38.17 -55.28 42.04
CA LEU A 5 39.27 -54.35 41.66
C LEU A 5 39.57 -54.16 40.14
N LYS A 6 39.89 -52.99 39.55
CA LYS A 6 40.67 -51.80 39.96
C LYS A 6 40.28 -50.55 39.12
N ARG A 7 40.53 -49.36 39.70
CA ARG A 7 40.63 -48.04 39.05
C ARG A 7 41.79 -47.98 38.06
N PHE A 8 41.68 -47.18 36.99
CA PHE A 8 42.76 -46.35 36.44
C PHE A 8 42.20 -45.09 35.76
N TYR A 9 42.85 -43.96 36.03
CA TYR A 9 42.60 -42.61 35.50
C TYR A 9 43.15 -42.46 34.08
N ILE A 10 42.46 -41.72 33.20
CA ILE A 10 43.09 -40.91 32.14
C ILE A 10 42.33 -39.57 32.02
N LEU A 11 43.03 -38.49 32.37
CA LEU A 11 42.74 -37.11 31.98
C LEU A 11 42.95 -36.98 30.46
N SER A 12 42.04 -36.30 29.77
CA SER A 12 42.40 -35.53 28.57
C SER A 12 41.43 -34.37 28.42
N GLY A 13 41.97 -33.16 28.44
CA GLY A 13 41.22 -31.90 28.46
C GLY A 13 40.60 -31.54 27.12
N LEU A 14 39.43 -30.90 27.19
CA LEU A 14 38.90 -30.09 26.11
C LEU A 14 38.98 -28.62 26.55
N ILE A 15 39.89 -27.88 25.95
CA ILE A 15 39.96 -26.42 26.01
C ILE A 15 39.05 -25.91 24.90
N PHE A 16 37.90 -25.32 25.24
CA PHE A 16 37.04 -24.60 24.31
C PHE A 16 37.59 -23.17 24.17
N ASN A 17 38.24 -22.86 23.05
CA ASN A 17 38.58 -21.49 22.68
C ASN A 17 37.30 -20.79 22.19
N ILE A 18 36.79 -19.85 22.98
CA ILE A 18 35.75 -18.92 22.55
C ILE A 18 36.46 -17.75 21.85
N LEU A 19 36.34 -17.71 20.52
CA LEU A 19 36.78 -16.58 19.71
C LEU A 19 35.76 -15.45 19.87
N THR A 20 36.06 -14.45 20.69
CA THR A 20 35.25 -13.23 20.77
C THR A 20 35.58 -12.34 19.57
N VAL A 21 34.69 -12.30 18.58
CA VAL A 21 34.74 -11.28 17.53
C VAL A 21 34.07 -10.01 18.08
N SER A 22 34.88 -9.00 18.38
CA SER A 22 34.42 -7.65 18.70
C SER A 22 33.93 -6.97 17.42
N PHE A 23 32.63 -6.76 17.30
CA PHE A 23 32.09 -5.81 16.31
C PHE A 23 32.08 -4.41 16.92
N SER A 24 32.89 -3.53 16.35
CA SER A 24 32.89 -2.09 16.61
C SER A 24 31.53 -1.49 16.22
N SER A 25 30.95 -0.73 17.14
CA SER A 25 29.72 0.03 16.95
C SER A 25 29.92 1.14 15.90
N VAL A 26 29.35 0.96 14.72
CA VAL A 26 29.05 2.08 13.81
C VAL A 26 27.66 2.60 14.20
N LEU A 27 27.63 3.87 14.59
CA LEU A 27 26.44 4.63 14.95
C LEU A 27 25.52 4.72 13.72
N ALA A 28 24.38 4.03 13.77
CA ALA A 28 23.29 4.23 12.82
C ALA A 28 22.39 5.35 13.36
N GLU A 29 22.42 6.49 12.69
CA GLU A 29 21.48 7.57 12.91
C GLU A 29 20.04 7.12 12.58
N GLY A 30 19.13 7.24 13.55
CA GLY A 30 17.73 7.61 13.34
C GLY A 30 16.81 6.65 12.57
N PHE A 31 16.68 5.39 12.99
CA PHE A 31 15.49 4.59 12.64
C PHE A 31 14.30 5.03 13.53
N ILE A 32 13.42 5.88 13.01
CA ILE A 32 12.04 6.00 13.55
C ILE A 32 11.32 4.74 13.05
N GLY A 33 11.23 3.73 13.91
CA GLY A 33 10.65 2.43 13.59
C GLY A 33 9.13 2.50 13.37
N ASP A 34 8.67 1.77 12.35
CA ASP A 34 7.27 1.51 11.97
C ASP A 34 6.49 0.70 13.05
N ASN A 35 6.50 1.12 14.32
CA ASN A 35 5.92 0.34 15.43
C ASN A 35 4.39 0.48 15.60
N PHE A 36 3.63 0.83 14.55
CA PHE A 36 2.17 0.97 14.62
C PHE A 36 1.43 -0.28 14.15
N SER A 37 0.51 -0.78 14.99
CA SER A 37 -0.31 -1.96 14.71
C SER A 37 -1.42 -1.68 13.70
N ALA A 38 -1.95 -2.73 13.07
CA ALA A 38 -3.13 -2.64 12.19
C ALA A 38 -4.34 -2.03 12.92
N ASP A 39 -4.62 -2.48 14.14
CA ASP A 39 -5.75 -2.00 14.97
C ASP A 39 -5.69 -0.49 15.21
N SER A 40 -4.49 0.07 15.42
CA SER A 40 -4.33 1.51 15.63
C SER A 40 -4.63 2.34 14.37
N HIS A 41 -4.41 1.78 13.18
CA HIS A 41 -4.66 2.45 11.91
C HIS A 41 -6.10 2.33 11.41
N ALA A 42 -6.84 1.36 11.93
CA ALA A 42 -8.19 1.00 11.51
C ALA A 42 -9.05 0.54 12.70
N PRO A 43 -9.21 1.37 13.74
CA PRO A 43 -9.98 1.00 14.92
C PRO A 43 -11.43 0.74 14.52
N GLY A 44 -12.00 -0.35 15.01
CA GLY A 44 -13.37 -0.76 14.70
C GLY A 44 -13.55 -1.35 13.30
N PHE A 45 -12.48 -1.63 12.54
CA PHE A 45 -12.59 -2.31 11.26
C PHE A 45 -13.35 -3.63 11.37
N GLU A 46 -13.12 -4.41 12.43
CA GLU A 46 -13.78 -5.70 12.68
C GLU A 46 -15.24 -5.59 13.12
N GLN A 47 -15.79 -4.37 13.31
CA GLN A 47 -17.20 -4.21 13.66
C GLN A 47 -18.09 -4.71 12.52
N ILE A 48 -19.16 -5.42 12.90
CA ILE A 48 -20.07 -6.10 11.96
C ILE A 48 -20.60 -5.12 10.89
N GLU A 49 -21.05 -3.93 11.30
CA GLU A 49 -21.59 -2.93 10.37
C GLU A 49 -20.55 -2.48 9.32
N VAL A 50 -19.29 -2.30 9.73
CA VAL A 50 -18.19 -1.93 8.82
C VAL A 50 -17.91 -3.07 7.85
N GLN A 51 -17.87 -4.31 8.34
CA GLN A 51 -17.65 -5.49 7.50
C GLN A 51 -18.81 -5.73 6.51
N GLU A 52 -20.05 -5.47 6.91
CA GLU A 52 -21.22 -5.54 6.02
C GLU A 52 -21.17 -4.48 4.92
N GLN A 53 -20.76 -3.25 5.23
CA GLN A 53 -20.55 -2.20 4.24
C GLN A 53 -19.48 -2.58 3.22
N ILE A 54 -18.32 -3.06 3.70
CA ILE A 54 -17.22 -3.53 2.84
C ILE A 54 -17.70 -4.66 1.92
N LYS A 55 -18.41 -5.66 2.48
CA LYS A 55 -18.94 -6.78 1.70
C LYS A 55 -19.91 -6.30 0.60
N SER A 56 -20.85 -5.42 0.94
CA SER A 56 -21.79 -4.86 -0.03
C SER A 56 -21.05 -4.14 -1.17
N GLN A 57 -20.03 -3.36 -0.83
CA GLN A 57 -19.23 -2.65 -1.83
C GLN A 57 -18.36 -3.61 -2.67
N ASN A 58 -17.87 -4.72 -2.11
CA ASN A 58 -17.14 -5.74 -2.86
C ASN A 58 -18.02 -6.39 -3.93
N GLU A 59 -19.27 -6.72 -3.60
CA GLU A 59 -20.22 -7.28 -4.57
C GLU A 59 -20.44 -6.32 -5.75
N VAL A 60 -20.47 -5.01 -5.48
CA VAL A 60 -20.56 -3.97 -6.52
C VAL A 60 -19.29 -3.92 -7.39
N SER A 61 -18.10 -3.85 -6.79
CA SER A 61 -16.85 -3.74 -7.54
C SER A 61 -16.54 -5.01 -8.33
N GLU A 62 -16.83 -6.19 -7.78
CA GLU A 62 -16.69 -7.47 -8.47
C GLU A 62 -17.66 -7.61 -9.66
N LYS A 63 -18.94 -7.28 -9.46
CA LYS A 63 -19.93 -7.28 -10.55
C LYS A 63 -19.51 -6.33 -11.67
N TYR A 64 -19.01 -5.15 -11.32
CA TYR A 64 -18.51 -4.17 -12.28
C TYR A 64 -17.29 -4.70 -13.05
N PHE A 65 -16.31 -5.28 -12.35
CA PHE A 65 -15.13 -5.86 -12.96
C PHE A 65 -15.48 -7.00 -13.93
N ASN A 66 -16.36 -7.91 -13.53
CA ASN A 66 -16.80 -9.03 -14.37
C ASN A 66 -17.55 -8.56 -15.62
N MET A 67 -18.36 -7.50 -15.50
CA MET A 67 -18.98 -6.85 -16.66
C MET A 67 -17.93 -6.30 -17.64
N LYS A 68 -16.96 -5.52 -17.15
CA LYS A 68 -15.87 -4.95 -17.97
C LYS A 68 -15.04 -6.05 -18.65
N ARG A 69 -14.70 -7.11 -17.90
CA ARG A 69 -14.01 -8.30 -18.41
C ARG A 69 -14.80 -8.95 -19.56
N SER A 70 -16.10 -9.13 -19.39
CA SER A 70 -16.97 -9.78 -20.38
C SER A 70 -17.09 -8.95 -21.67
N GLN A 71 -17.29 -7.63 -21.54
CA GLN A 71 -17.31 -6.71 -22.69
C GLN A 71 -16.00 -6.77 -23.49
N ARG A 72 -14.88 -6.89 -22.78
CA ARG A 72 -13.57 -6.99 -23.41
C ARG A 72 -13.36 -8.31 -24.15
N LEU A 73 -13.72 -9.43 -23.52
CA LEU A 73 -13.66 -10.75 -24.17
C LEU A 73 -14.55 -10.79 -25.42
N GLN A 74 -15.74 -10.19 -25.37
CA GLN A 74 -16.60 -10.04 -26.55
C GLN A 74 -15.90 -9.25 -27.66
N LYS A 75 -15.21 -8.15 -27.35
CA LYS A 75 -14.45 -7.37 -28.34
C LYS A 75 -13.29 -8.17 -28.95
N PHE A 76 -12.57 -8.94 -28.13
CA PHE A 76 -11.44 -9.77 -28.56
C PHE A 76 -11.90 -10.90 -29.51
N TYR A 77 -12.88 -11.70 -29.09
CA TYR A 77 -13.38 -12.84 -29.87
C TYR A 77 -14.28 -12.42 -31.05
N GLY A 78 -15.03 -11.33 -30.91
CA GLY A 78 -16.01 -10.89 -31.91
C GLY A 78 -15.41 -10.15 -33.12
N ASN A 79 -14.22 -9.55 -32.99
CA ASN A 79 -13.66 -8.67 -34.03
C ASN A 79 -12.33 -9.17 -34.64
N ILE A 80 -11.90 -10.41 -34.37
CA ILE A 80 -10.58 -10.96 -34.76
C ILE A 80 -9.45 -9.94 -34.47
N GLN A 81 -9.54 -9.21 -33.36
CA GLN A 81 -8.52 -8.24 -32.98
C GLN A 81 -7.49 -8.97 -32.13
N PRO A 82 -6.19 -8.98 -32.52
CA PRO A 82 -5.16 -9.67 -31.74
C PRO A 82 -4.87 -8.99 -30.40
N TYR A 83 -5.47 -7.82 -30.14
CA TYR A 83 -5.26 -7.01 -28.94
C TYR A 83 -6.58 -6.49 -28.39
N SER A 84 -6.73 -6.57 -27.06
CA SER A 84 -7.79 -5.87 -26.35
C SER A 84 -7.27 -5.26 -25.06
N TYR A 85 -7.47 -3.97 -24.89
CA TYR A 85 -7.10 -3.25 -23.67
C TYR A 85 -8.22 -2.35 -23.18
N ASP A 86 -8.15 -2.03 -21.89
CA ASP A 86 -8.92 -0.98 -21.25
C ASP A 86 -7.99 -0.20 -20.32
N SER A 87 -8.19 1.11 -20.24
CA SER A 87 -7.31 1.96 -19.46
C SER A 87 -8.03 3.23 -19.07
N LYS A 88 -7.76 3.72 -17.87
CA LYS A 88 -8.19 5.05 -17.46
C LYS A 88 -7.15 5.67 -16.54
N ARG A 89 -6.88 6.95 -16.75
CA ARG A 89 -5.97 7.75 -15.93
C ARG A 89 -6.61 9.08 -15.58
N LEU A 90 -6.72 9.35 -14.29
CA LEU A 90 -7.22 10.60 -13.75
C LEU A 90 -6.07 11.61 -13.71
N ASN A 91 -6.37 12.87 -14.05
CA ASN A 91 -5.38 13.94 -14.00
C ASN A 91 -5.22 14.49 -12.57
N VAL A 92 -4.87 13.62 -11.63
CA VAL A 92 -4.67 14.00 -10.23
C VAL A 92 -3.42 14.89 -10.14
N PRO A 93 -3.52 16.11 -9.58
CA PRO A 93 -2.37 16.99 -9.41
C PRO A 93 -1.33 16.32 -8.51
N LEU A 94 -0.05 16.48 -8.84
CA LEU A 94 1.04 16.01 -8.00
C LEU A 94 1.39 17.08 -6.95
N ARG A 95 1.56 16.68 -5.70
CA ARG A 95 2.00 17.53 -4.58
C ARG A 95 2.98 16.75 -3.72
N GLN A 96 4.12 17.37 -3.44
CA GLN A 96 5.13 16.82 -2.56
C GLN A 96 4.72 17.05 -1.11
N GLN A 97 4.99 16.11 -0.21
CA GLN A 97 4.76 16.30 1.21
C GLN A 97 5.70 17.37 1.78
N GLU A 98 5.17 18.26 2.60
CA GLU A 98 5.91 19.39 3.19
C GLU A 98 6.79 18.96 4.38
N GLU A 99 6.44 17.86 5.04
CA GLU A 99 7.14 17.29 6.19
C GLU A 99 7.37 15.78 5.98
N THR A 100 8.37 15.18 6.63
CA THR A 100 8.71 13.75 6.47
C THR A 100 7.58 12.78 6.85
N TYR A 101 6.60 13.24 7.63
CA TYR A 101 5.43 12.48 8.09
C TYR A 101 4.10 12.94 7.44
N TYR A 102 4.16 13.78 6.40
CA TYR A 102 2.98 14.36 5.71
C TYR A 102 2.52 13.61 4.45
N CYS A 103 2.95 12.37 4.22
CA CYS A 103 2.50 11.59 3.06
C CYS A 103 0.96 11.41 3.02
N GLY A 104 0.32 11.26 4.18
CA GLY A 104 -1.15 11.26 4.32
C GLY A 104 -1.78 12.60 3.92
N PRO A 105 -1.44 13.72 4.58
CA PRO A 105 -1.88 15.07 4.20
C PRO A 105 -1.66 15.43 2.74
N ALA A 106 -0.50 15.11 2.17
CA ALA A 106 -0.22 15.33 0.76
C ALA A 106 -1.12 14.49 -0.16
N SER A 107 -1.35 13.22 0.18
CA SER A 107 -2.25 12.32 -0.57
C SER A 107 -3.71 12.80 -0.52
N ALA A 108 -4.17 13.24 0.66
CA ALA A 108 -5.48 13.86 0.82
C ALA A 108 -5.56 15.16 0.00
N GLN A 109 -4.53 16.01 0.05
CA GLN A 109 -4.49 17.26 -0.71
C GLN A 109 -4.61 17.02 -2.22
N MET A 110 -3.83 16.08 -2.77
CA MET A 110 -3.90 15.72 -4.19
C MET A 110 -5.29 15.24 -4.60
N THR A 111 -5.89 14.38 -3.78
CA THR A 111 -7.21 13.80 -4.03
C THR A 111 -8.33 14.84 -3.96
N ILE A 112 -8.33 15.67 -2.91
CA ILE A 112 -9.32 16.75 -2.72
C ILE A 112 -9.19 17.79 -3.83
N LEU A 113 -7.96 18.20 -4.17
CA LEU A 113 -7.70 19.18 -5.23
C LEU A 113 -8.23 18.67 -6.57
N TYR A 114 -8.06 17.39 -6.87
CA TYR A 114 -8.62 16.77 -8.07
C TYR A 114 -10.15 16.76 -8.06
N LEU A 115 -10.78 16.42 -6.93
CA LEU A 115 -12.24 16.29 -6.83
C LEU A 115 -12.95 17.65 -6.81
N GLN A 116 -12.34 18.67 -6.21
CA GLN A 116 -13.00 19.93 -5.87
C GLN A 116 -12.42 21.14 -6.62
N GLY A 117 -11.28 20.99 -7.31
CA GLY A 117 -10.55 22.11 -7.93
C GLY A 117 -9.80 23.00 -6.94
N GLN A 118 -10.02 22.83 -5.64
CA GLN A 118 -9.31 23.50 -4.54
C GLN A 118 -9.08 22.52 -3.38
N SER A 119 -8.12 22.81 -2.51
CA SER A 119 -7.82 21.96 -1.35
C SER A 119 -7.24 22.79 -0.20
N PRO A 120 -7.49 22.42 1.06
CA PRO A 120 -6.75 22.99 2.19
C PRO A 120 -5.24 22.72 2.09
N THR A 121 -4.47 23.45 2.90
CA THR A 121 -3.01 23.22 3.02
C THR A 121 -2.73 21.86 3.69
N GLN A 122 -1.54 21.29 3.47
CA GLN A 122 -1.17 20.04 4.14
C GLN A 122 -1.15 20.20 5.65
N ARG A 123 -0.73 21.36 6.18
CA ARG A 123 -0.82 21.68 7.61
C ARG A 123 -2.26 21.62 8.14
N THR A 124 -3.22 22.20 7.42
CA THR A 124 -4.65 22.14 7.81
C THR A 124 -5.15 20.70 7.80
N LEU A 125 -4.85 19.94 6.73
CA LEU A 125 -5.25 18.54 6.61
C LEU A 125 -4.60 17.67 7.70
N ALA A 126 -3.32 17.91 8.01
CA ALA A 126 -2.60 17.25 9.09
C ALA A 126 -3.28 17.49 10.45
N SER A 127 -3.67 18.73 10.74
CA SER A 127 -4.42 19.06 11.96
C SER A 127 -5.76 18.33 12.01
N ASN A 128 -6.51 18.30 10.90
CA ASN A 128 -7.83 17.66 10.84
C ASN A 128 -7.73 16.15 11.04
N MET A 129 -6.70 15.52 10.47
CA MET A 129 -6.47 14.08 10.54
C MET A 129 -5.66 13.65 11.76
N GLY A 130 -5.27 14.58 12.63
CA GLY A 130 -4.43 14.27 13.80
C GLY A 130 -3.06 13.68 13.42
N THR A 131 -2.51 14.10 12.29
CA THR A 131 -1.20 13.65 11.81
C THR A 131 -0.10 14.14 12.77
N ASP A 132 0.76 13.22 13.19
CA ASP A 132 1.93 13.52 14.03
C ASP A 132 3.21 12.94 13.41
N LYS A 133 4.32 12.95 14.16
CA LYS A 133 5.64 12.46 13.69
C LYS A 133 5.65 11.00 13.25
N THR A 134 4.62 10.25 13.58
CA THR A 134 4.44 8.84 13.22
C THR A 134 3.60 8.64 11.96
N GLY A 135 3.02 9.72 11.44
CA GLY A 135 2.21 9.72 10.22
C GLY A 135 0.72 9.91 10.50
N THR A 136 -0.11 9.36 9.63
CA THR A 136 -1.57 9.51 9.65
C THR A 136 -2.24 8.16 9.69
N MET A 137 -3.28 8.00 10.52
CA MET A 137 -4.05 6.77 10.54
C MET A 137 -4.98 6.69 9.31
N VAL A 138 -5.08 5.50 8.70
CA VAL A 138 -5.86 5.27 7.47
C VAL A 138 -7.31 5.71 7.65
N TYR A 139 -7.93 5.34 8.77
CA TYR A 139 -9.33 5.71 9.04
C TYR A 139 -9.55 7.22 9.13
N ARG A 140 -8.60 7.99 9.70
CA ARG A 140 -8.69 9.45 9.81
C ARG A 140 -8.57 10.11 8.45
N LEU A 141 -7.73 9.55 7.58
CA LEU A 141 -7.60 10.01 6.21
C LEU A 141 -8.90 9.78 5.42
N ALA A 142 -9.50 8.59 5.53
CA ALA A 142 -10.80 8.31 4.92
C ALA A 142 -11.91 9.24 5.46
N GLN A 143 -11.95 9.49 6.78
CA GLN A 143 -12.88 10.45 7.40
C GLN A 143 -12.71 11.87 6.86
N GLU A 144 -11.47 12.33 6.63
CA GLU A 144 -11.20 13.64 6.05
C GLU A 144 -11.68 13.71 4.60
N LEU A 145 -11.42 12.68 3.78
CA LEU A 145 -11.90 12.62 2.40
C LEU A 145 -13.44 12.64 2.33
N ASN A 146 -14.11 12.00 3.29
CA ASN A 146 -15.57 11.94 3.37
C ASN A 146 -16.26 13.31 3.55
N LYS A 147 -15.51 14.36 3.88
CA LYS A 147 -16.03 15.74 3.85
C LYS A 147 -16.23 16.28 2.43
N TYR A 148 -15.61 15.65 1.42
CA TYR A 148 -15.58 16.12 0.03
C TYR A 148 -16.17 15.13 -0.97
N SER A 149 -16.06 13.83 -0.70
CA SER A 149 -16.61 12.77 -1.55
C SER A 149 -16.68 11.47 -0.77
N ARG A 150 -17.56 10.55 -1.16
CA ARG A 150 -17.69 9.26 -0.47
C ARG A 150 -16.48 8.37 -0.71
N TYR A 151 -15.82 7.98 0.39
CA TYR A 151 -14.66 7.11 0.46
C TYR A 151 -14.79 6.15 1.64
N GLU A 152 -14.19 4.98 1.52
CA GLU A 152 -14.06 4.04 2.63
C GLU A 152 -12.67 3.43 2.64
N TYR A 153 -12.21 3.02 3.83
CA TYR A 153 -10.99 2.25 3.96
C TYR A 153 -11.31 0.77 4.04
N THR A 154 -10.47 -0.05 3.42
CA THR A 154 -10.54 -1.51 3.44
C THR A 154 -9.12 -2.06 3.42
N ASN A 155 -8.98 -3.38 3.42
CA ASN A 155 -7.70 -4.05 3.23
C ASN A 155 -7.76 -5.14 2.16
N THR A 156 -6.60 -5.65 1.79
CA THR A 156 -6.41 -6.70 0.76
C THR A 156 -6.96 -8.05 1.17
N ASP A 157 -7.10 -8.32 2.48
CA ASP A 157 -7.75 -9.54 3.00
C ASP A 157 -9.28 -9.48 2.83
N SER A 158 -9.87 -8.29 3.00
CA SER A 158 -11.31 -8.08 2.91
C SER A 158 -11.78 -7.74 1.50
N SER A 159 -10.92 -7.24 0.62
CA SER A 159 -11.33 -6.85 -0.75
C SER A 159 -10.21 -6.98 -1.79
N ASN A 160 -10.62 -7.32 -3.02
CA ASN A 160 -9.74 -7.35 -4.17
C ASN A 160 -9.40 -5.93 -4.65
N PHE A 161 -8.17 -5.50 -4.38
CA PHE A 161 -7.66 -4.18 -4.74
C PHE A 161 -7.82 -3.83 -6.24
N VAL A 162 -7.67 -4.80 -7.15
CA VAL A 162 -7.76 -4.54 -8.60
C VAL A 162 -9.20 -4.23 -9.02
N ASN A 163 -10.17 -4.97 -8.49
CA ASN A 163 -11.59 -4.70 -8.73
C ASN A 163 -11.95 -3.28 -8.27
N ASP A 164 -11.46 -2.91 -7.09
CA ASP A 164 -11.68 -1.60 -6.50
C ASP A 164 -10.98 -0.49 -7.25
N LEU A 165 -9.75 -0.72 -7.70
CA LEU A 165 -8.98 0.20 -8.53
C LEU A 165 -9.76 0.55 -9.79
N ILE A 166 -10.22 -0.45 -10.53
CA ILE A 166 -10.97 -0.24 -11.77
C ILE A 166 -12.28 0.49 -11.48
N TYR A 167 -13.05 0.02 -10.49
CA TYR A 167 -14.33 0.65 -10.12
C TYR A 167 -14.15 2.12 -9.71
N SER A 168 -13.26 2.38 -8.76
CA SER A 168 -13.02 3.73 -8.20
C SER A 168 -12.52 4.69 -9.27
N ILE A 169 -11.53 4.28 -10.07
CA ILE A 169 -10.98 5.10 -11.16
C ILE A 169 -12.05 5.36 -12.23
N ASP A 170 -12.86 4.37 -12.59
CA ASP A 170 -13.96 4.56 -13.54
C ASP A 170 -15.05 5.52 -13.03
N LYS A 171 -15.25 5.59 -11.72
CA LYS A 171 -16.08 6.62 -11.05
C LYS A 171 -15.38 7.98 -10.88
N GLY A 172 -14.16 8.12 -11.38
CA GLY A 172 -13.41 9.37 -11.27
C GLY A 172 -12.95 9.63 -9.84
N LYS A 173 -12.65 8.59 -9.07
CA LYS A 173 -12.17 8.67 -7.70
C LYS A 173 -10.80 7.99 -7.58
N PRO A 174 -9.71 8.74 -7.33
CA PRO A 174 -8.40 8.14 -7.05
C PRO A 174 -8.43 7.25 -5.81
N ILE A 175 -7.58 6.23 -5.75
CA ILE A 175 -7.40 5.38 -4.55
C ILE A 175 -6.16 5.84 -3.80
N ILE A 176 -6.21 5.89 -2.47
CA ILE A 176 -5.03 6.14 -1.64
C ILE A 176 -4.58 4.83 -1.02
N ALA A 177 -3.35 4.38 -1.29
CA ALA A 177 -2.81 3.13 -0.76
C ALA A 177 -1.81 3.40 0.37
N HIS A 178 -1.88 2.62 1.44
CA HIS A 178 -0.86 2.61 2.50
C HIS A 178 0.13 1.49 2.19
N VAL A 179 1.27 1.87 1.65
CA VAL A 179 2.27 0.96 1.11
C VAL A 179 3.54 0.97 1.97
N ARG A 180 4.35 -0.07 1.83
CA ARG A 180 5.75 -0.04 2.23
C ARG A 180 6.54 0.57 1.08
N ALA A 181 7.12 1.75 1.30
CA ALA A 181 7.76 2.50 0.21
C ALA A 181 8.94 1.75 -0.42
N SER A 182 9.69 0.97 0.36
CA SER A 182 10.78 0.12 -0.13
C SER A 182 10.32 -1.04 -1.01
N SER A 183 9.02 -1.34 -1.01
CA SER A 183 8.42 -2.38 -1.86
C SER A 183 7.95 -1.83 -3.20
N LEU A 184 7.97 -0.49 -3.39
CA LEU A 184 7.70 0.13 -4.67
C LEU A 184 8.96 0.06 -5.57
N PRO A 185 8.82 -0.24 -6.87
CA PRO A 185 9.97 -0.42 -7.76
C PRO A 185 10.87 0.82 -7.92
N HIS A 186 10.31 2.02 -7.82
CA HIS A 186 11.07 3.27 -8.00
C HIS A 186 11.80 3.73 -6.74
N SER A 187 11.44 3.21 -5.57
CA SER A 187 11.96 3.68 -4.28
C SER A 187 12.41 2.54 -3.35
N PRO A 188 13.22 1.57 -3.81
CA PRO A 188 13.60 0.41 -3.01
C PRO A 188 14.35 0.76 -1.71
N GLY A 189 14.96 1.96 -1.63
CA GLY A 189 15.65 2.48 -0.44
C GLY A 189 14.81 3.36 0.48
N ALA A 190 13.55 3.66 0.14
CA ALA A 190 12.65 4.46 0.97
C ALA A 190 12.05 3.57 2.07
N GLY A 191 12.73 3.44 3.21
CA GLY A 191 12.21 2.65 4.34
C GLY A 191 11.15 3.41 5.12
N SER A 192 9.88 2.96 5.09
CA SER A 192 8.82 3.14 6.10
C SER A 192 7.44 2.79 5.50
N GLY A 193 6.38 2.85 6.33
CA GLY A 193 5.02 3.04 5.83
C GLY A 193 4.86 4.38 5.09
N HIS A 194 4.08 4.40 4.01
CA HIS A 194 3.92 5.55 3.13
C HIS A 194 2.56 5.58 2.45
N PHE A 195 1.99 6.77 2.25
CA PHE A 195 0.77 6.93 1.46
C PHE A 195 1.08 7.42 0.06
N ILE A 196 0.49 6.77 -0.94
CA ILE A 196 0.54 7.16 -2.35
C ILE A 196 -0.87 7.23 -2.94
N VAL A 197 -1.03 7.95 -4.05
CA VAL A 197 -2.32 8.10 -4.74
C VAL A 197 -2.29 7.34 -6.06
N ASN A 198 -3.04 6.24 -6.15
CA ASN A 198 -3.30 5.54 -7.40
C ASN A 198 -4.26 6.36 -8.26
N THR A 199 -3.78 6.72 -9.44
CA THR A 199 -4.41 7.67 -10.38
C THR A 199 -4.97 6.99 -11.61
N GLY A 200 -4.69 5.71 -11.83
CA GLY A 200 -5.20 5.03 -13.01
C GLY A 200 -4.75 3.59 -13.11
N TYR A 201 -5.27 2.94 -14.15
CA TYR A 201 -4.93 1.57 -14.51
C TYR A 201 -4.77 1.44 -16.02
N LEU A 202 -4.00 0.44 -16.43
CA LEU A 202 -4.04 -0.15 -17.77
C LEU A 202 -4.18 -1.65 -17.61
N TRP A 203 -5.09 -2.23 -18.40
CA TRP A 203 -5.36 -3.65 -18.46
C TRP A 203 -5.46 -4.13 -19.91
N GLY A 204 -4.41 -4.75 -20.42
CA GLY A 204 -4.27 -5.22 -21.80
C GLY A 204 -4.07 -6.73 -21.91
N MET A 205 -4.53 -7.32 -23.01
CA MET A 205 -4.18 -8.67 -23.45
C MET A 205 -3.83 -8.66 -24.95
N SER A 206 -2.69 -9.24 -25.31
CA SER A 206 -2.21 -9.43 -26.69
C SER A 206 -1.73 -10.87 -26.86
N GLY A 207 -2.48 -11.73 -27.54
CA GLY A 207 -2.13 -13.16 -27.64
C GLY A 207 -1.90 -13.80 -26.27
N SER A 208 -0.66 -14.19 -25.98
CA SER A 208 -0.23 -14.78 -24.68
C SER A 208 0.33 -13.76 -23.66
N SER A 209 0.37 -12.47 -24.00
CA SER A 209 0.90 -11.40 -23.14
C SER A 209 -0.23 -10.61 -22.48
N SER A 210 -0.11 -10.28 -21.20
CA SER A 210 -0.93 -9.28 -20.52
C SER A 210 -0.10 -8.07 -20.11
N GLU A 211 -0.74 -6.91 -20.03
CA GLU A 211 -0.15 -5.69 -19.50
C GLU A 211 -1.07 -5.15 -18.41
N ASP A 212 -0.61 -5.19 -17.17
CA ASP A 212 -1.41 -4.94 -15.97
C ASP A 212 -0.70 -3.89 -15.13
N ILE A 213 -1.03 -2.61 -15.32
CA ILE A 213 -0.33 -1.47 -14.75
C ILE A 213 -1.24 -0.66 -13.82
N VAL A 214 -0.67 -0.19 -12.71
CA VAL A 214 -1.22 0.88 -11.86
C VAL A 214 -0.40 2.14 -12.07
N TYR A 215 -1.05 3.28 -12.33
CA TYR A 215 -0.40 4.59 -12.32
C TYR A 215 -0.59 5.23 -10.95
N TYR A 216 0.45 5.82 -10.38
CA TYR A 216 0.35 6.47 -9.08
C TYR A 216 1.22 7.73 -8.97
N ASN A 217 0.79 8.61 -8.08
CA ASN A 217 1.53 9.79 -7.63
C ASN A 217 2.13 9.46 -6.26
N ASP A 218 3.45 9.61 -6.14
CA ASP A 218 4.18 9.46 -4.91
C ASP A 218 4.51 10.86 -4.33
N PRO A 219 3.94 11.25 -3.17
CA PRO A 219 4.20 12.54 -2.55
C PRO A 219 5.51 12.59 -1.75
N HIS A 220 6.43 11.63 -1.88
CA HIS A 220 7.60 11.48 -1.02
C HIS A 220 8.34 12.78 -0.68
N TYR A 221 8.82 12.93 0.57
CA TYR A 221 9.53 14.14 1.02
C TYR A 221 10.84 14.37 0.24
N LYS A 222 11.62 13.31 0.04
CA LYS A 222 12.84 13.36 -0.76
C LYS A 222 12.53 13.49 -2.26
N ASN A 223 13.15 14.47 -2.91
CA ASN A 223 13.01 14.75 -4.33
C ASN A 223 13.29 13.55 -5.25
N GLU A 224 14.20 12.65 -4.84
CA GLU A 224 14.56 11.45 -5.61
C GLU A 224 13.42 10.44 -5.76
N TYR A 225 12.46 10.41 -4.83
CA TYR A 225 11.32 9.49 -4.84
C TYR A 225 10.00 10.20 -5.12
N TYR A 226 9.94 11.52 -5.02
CA TYR A 226 8.78 12.33 -5.37
C TYR A 226 8.50 12.25 -6.87
N GLY A 227 7.26 11.94 -7.29
CA GLY A 227 6.96 11.88 -8.72
C GLY A 227 5.68 11.16 -9.12
N LYS A 228 5.54 10.97 -10.43
CA LYS A 228 4.49 10.14 -11.03
C LYS A 228 5.14 8.87 -11.56
N TYR A 229 4.63 7.72 -11.16
CA TYR A 229 5.21 6.43 -11.46
C TYR A 229 4.14 5.44 -11.92
N SER A 230 4.62 4.24 -12.25
CA SER A 230 3.78 3.09 -12.55
C SER A 230 4.47 1.81 -12.11
N CYS A 231 3.68 0.84 -11.69
CA CYS A 231 4.13 -0.51 -11.39
C CYS A 231 3.07 -1.52 -11.83
N THR A 232 3.39 -2.80 -11.79
CA THR A 232 2.38 -3.83 -12.08
C THR A 232 1.35 -3.93 -10.97
N TRP A 233 0.17 -4.48 -11.27
CA TRP A 233 -0.86 -4.75 -10.26
C TRP A 233 -0.31 -5.57 -9.09
N SER A 234 0.47 -6.62 -9.39
CA SER A 234 1.09 -7.47 -8.38
C SER A 234 2.09 -6.70 -7.50
N GLN A 235 2.89 -5.80 -8.09
CA GLN A 235 3.82 -4.97 -7.32
C GLN A 235 3.09 -4.00 -6.38
N MET A 236 1.99 -3.40 -6.83
CA MET A 236 1.18 -2.52 -5.98
C MET A 236 0.55 -3.29 -4.82
N VAL A 237 -0.10 -4.42 -5.09
CA VAL A 237 -0.70 -5.27 -4.05
C VAL A 237 0.34 -5.73 -3.05
N LYS A 238 1.51 -6.20 -3.52
CA LYS A 238 2.62 -6.57 -2.64
C LYS A 238 3.07 -5.41 -1.75
N ALA A 239 3.17 -4.19 -2.29
CA ALA A 239 3.58 -3.03 -1.51
C ALA A 239 2.55 -2.66 -0.43
N ILE A 240 1.25 -2.87 -0.70
CA ILE A 240 0.17 -2.69 0.28
C ILE A 240 0.27 -3.76 1.40
N ASP A 241 0.42 -5.03 1.01
CA ASP A 241 0.51 -6.18 1.91
C ASP A 241 1.76 -6.13 2.80
N ASP A 242 2.92 -5.75 2.23
CA ASP A 242 4.19 -5.60 2.96
C ASP A 242 4.12 -4.52 4.05
N ARG A 243 3.08 -3.67 4.06
CA ARG A 243 2.83 -2.68 5.11
C ARG A 243 1.84 -3.17 6.14
N LEU A 244 0.55 -3.15 5.81
CA LEU A 244 -0.58 -3.50 6.69
C LEU A 244 -1.83 -3.94 5.90
N GLY A 245 -1.76 -4.04 4.57
CA GLY A 245 -2.90 -4.41 3.72
C GLY A 245 -3.88 -3.27 3.42
N TYR A 246 -3.79 -2.10 4.07
CA TYR A 246 -4.82 -1.07 4.01
C TYR A 246 -4.74 -0.13 2.79
N TYR A 247 -5.91 0.25 2.27
CA TYR A 247 -6.09 1.29 1.27
C TYR A 247 -7.47 1.95 1.39
N ILE A 248 -7.67 3.07 0.71
CA ILE A 248 -8.87 3.91 0.76
C ILE A 248 -9.44 4.02 -0.65
N ARG A 249 -10.62 3.47 -0.86
CA ARG A 249 -11.31 3.36 -2.16
C ARG A 249 -12.50 4.32 -2.25
N GLY A 250 -12.76 4.81 -3.46
CA GLY A 250 -13.97 5.57 -3.75
C GLY A 250 -15.16 4.64 -3.99
N ILE A 251 -16.31 4.94 -3.38
CA ILE A 251 -17.56 4.18 -3.51
C ILE A 251 -18.58 4.88 -4.40
#